data_AF-A0A1L8EAJ0-F1
#
_entry.id   AF-A0A1L8EAJ0-F1
#
_cell.length_a   1.000
_cell.length_b   1.000
_cell.length_c   1.000
_cell.angle_alpha   90.00
_cell.angle_beta   90.00
_cell.angle_gamma   90.00
#
_symmetry.space_group_name_H-M   'P 1'
#
loop_
_entity.id
_entity.type
_entity.pdbx_description
1 polymer ?
#
loop_
_entity_poly.entity_id
_entity_poly.type
_entity_poly.pdbx_seq_one_letter_code
_entity_poly.pdbx_strand_id
1 'polypeptide(L)'
;MLVISFIVLAVVSQGVFSRTVVPEVPQEIVDLMEQVNEDMLANPDRAQECFNVYSAGITAANEKYEFEFAKCADDAASSLERLEAEVASDRENVRYEGESICAAFTECAAKDSSSDFFECYLEAAGDTLTKSLDMQTLSKTKMQYVNLRYQTIEYDKKHCADESANAYVKESTTLYSQLDQCLKTGVVVTPETPNPTVGDYE
;
A
#
# COMPACT_ATOMS: atom_id res chain seq x y z
N MET A 1 -52.06 -6.44 -16.89
CA MET A 1 -51.07 -5.43 -17.34
C MET A 1 -50.60 -4.67 -16.13
N LEU A 2 -49.45 -5.03 -15.57
CA LEU A 2 -48.78 -4.32 -14.48
C LEU A 2 -47.45 -3.84 -15.05
N VAL A 3 -47.29 -2.52 -15.12
CA VAL A 3 -46.09 -1.88 -15.67
C VAL A 3 -45.01 -1.92 -14.61
N ILE A 4 -43.97 -2.71 -14.86
CA ILE A 4 -42.77 -2.82 -14.03
C ILE A 4 -41.91 -1.59 -14.33
N SER A 5 -41.89 -0.61 -13.42
CA SER A 5 -40.90 0.48 -13.45
C SER A 5 -39.55 -0.06 -13.02
N PHE A 6 -38.67 -0.35 -13.97
CA PHE A 6 -37.24 -0.56 -13.72
C PHE A 6 -36.57 0.78 -13.43
N ILE A 7 -36.34 1.09 -12.15
CA ILE A 7 -35.39 2.13 -11.76
C ILE A 7 -34.00 1.51 -11.88
N VAL A 8 -33.28 1.85 -12.95
CA VAL A 8 -31.85 1.56 -13.08
C VAL A 8 -31.10 2.54 -12.18
N LEU A 9 -30.81 2.13 -10.96
CA LEU A 9 -29.79 2.76 -10.13
C LEU A 9 -28.43 2.42 -10.74
N ALA A 10 -27.92 3.31 -11.57
CA ALA A 10 -26.51 3.30 -11.97
C ALA A 10 -25.69 3.59 -10.70
N VAL A 11 -25.20 2.53 -10.06
CA VAL A 11 -24.14 2.63 -9.06
C VAL A 11 -22.90 3.08 -9.81
N VAL A 12 -22.62 4.39 -9.77
CA VAL A 12 -21.31 4.91 -10.18
C VAL A 12 -20.35 4.51 -9.07
N SER A 13 -19.85 3.27 -9.11
CA SER A 13 -18.67 2.91 -8.34
C SER A 13 -17.52 3.72 -8.93
N GLN A 14 -17.22 4.87 -8.32
CA GLN A 14 -15.95 5.52 -8.56
C GLN A 14 -14.87 4.63 -7.93
N GLY A 15 -14.43 3.64 -8.70
CA GLY A 15 -13.15 2.99 -8.49
C GLY A 15 -12.06 4.02 -8.75
N VAL A 16 -11.80 4.89 -7.77
CA VAL A 16 -10.63 5.76 -7.75
C VAL A 16 -9.45 4.95 -7.23
N PHE A 17 -9.10 3.87 -7.94
CA PHE A 17 -7.86 3.12 -7.71
C PHE A 17 -7.31 2.67 -9.06
N SER A 18 -7.05 3.65 -9.92
CA SER A 18 -6.15 3.52 -11.07
C SER A 18 -5.77 4.92 -11.52
N ARG A 19 -5.14 5.70 -10.65
CA ARG A 19 -4.08 6.58 -11.16
C ARG A 19 -2.86 5.70 -11.23
N THR A 20 -2.57 5.20 -12.43
CA THR A 20 -1.19 4.90 -12.80
C THR A 20 -0.39 6.16 -12.44
N VAL A 21 0.34 6.10 -11.32
CA VAL A 21 1.38 7.08 -11.02
C VAL A 21 2.42 6.82 -12.09
N VAL A 22 2.28 7.50 -13.23
CA VAL A 22 3.40 7.66 -14.14
C VAL A 22 4.39 8.48 -13.32
N PRO A 23 5.59 7.96 -13.02
CA PRO A 23 6.60 8.78 -12.36
C PRO A 23 6.82 9.99 -13.27
N GLU A 24 6.52 11.18 -12.75
CA GLU A 24 6.81 12.42 -13.44
C GLU A 24 8.34 12.51 -13.53
N VAL A 25 8.89 12.20 -14.70
CA VAL A 25 10.32 12.32 -14.94
C VAL A 25 10.69 13.78 -14.69
N PRO A 26 11.60 14.08 -13.75
CA PRO A 26 12.01 15.46 -13.49
C PRO A 26 12.51 16.13 -14.76
N GLN A 27 12.11 17.38 -15.00
CA GLN A 27 12.55 18.18 -16.14
C GLN A 27 14.08 18.23 -16.26
N GLU A 28 14.79 18.23 -15.13
CA GLU A 28 16.26 18.19 -15.11
C GLU A 28 16.84 16.96 -15.84
N ILE A 29 16.23 15.78 -15.68
CA ILE A 29 16.68 14.57 -16.39
C ILE A 29 16.38 14.71 -17.89
N VAL A 30 15.25 15.30 -18.25
CA VAL A 30 14.87 15.53 -19.66
C VAL A 30 15.88 16.44 -20.34
N ASP A 31 16.23 17.57 -19.71
CA ASP A 31 17.20 18.53 -20.22
C ASP A 31 18.59 17.88 -20.38
N LEU A 32 19.01 17.05 -19.41
CA LEU A 32 20.26 16.30 -19.49
C LEU A 32 20.25 15.26 -20.62
N MET A 33 19.14 14.58 -20.86
CA MET A 33 19.01 13.62 -21.96
C MET A 33 19.12 14.31 -23.32
N GLU A 34 18.54 15.49 -23.48
CA GLU A 34 18.68 16.30 -24.69
C GLU A 34 20.14 16.71 -24.92
N GLN A 35 20.80 17.22 -23.87
CA GLN A 35 22.19 17.64 -23.95
C GLN A 35 23.15 16.47 -24.28
N VAL A 36 22.96 15.32 -23.63
CA VAL A 36 23.73 14.10 -23.93
C VAL A 36 23.57 13.70 -25.38
N ASN A 37 22.36 13.79 -25.93
CA ASN A 37 22.11 13.44 -27.33
C ASN A 37 22.87 14.38 -28.30
N GLU A 38 22.90 15.69 -28.02
CA GLU A 38 23.69 16.64 -28.81
C GLU A 38 25.20 16.33 -28.76
N ASP A 39 25.73 16.05 -27.57
CA ASP A 39 27.16 15.79 -27.37
C ASP A 39 27.61 14.47 -28.00
N MET A 40 26.73 13.46 -28.02
CA MET A 40 26.96 12.20 -28.72
C MET A 40 27.10 12.40 -30.23
N LEU A 41 26.24 13.23 -30.83
CA LEU A 41 26.31 13.56 -32.24
C LEU A 41 27.56 14.37 -32.57
N ALA A 42 28.01 15.23 -31.65
CA ALA A 42 29.22 16.02 -31.81
C ALA A 42 30.51 15.20 -31.65
N ASN A 43 30.51 14.12 -30.86
CA ASN A 43 31.71 13.34 -30.50
C ASN A 43 31.51 11.82 -30.66
N PRO A 44 31.28 11.31 -31.89
CA PRO A 44 30.90 9.90 -32.12
C PRO A 44 31.98 8.89 -31.68
N ASP A 45 33.26 9.23 -31.82
CA ASP A 45 34.37 8.34 -31.43
C ASP A 45 34.44 8.13 -29.90
N ARG A 46 34.04 9.15 -29.11
CA ARG A 46 33.98 9.07 -27.64
C ARG A 46 32.67 8.49 -27.14
N ALA A 47 31.60 8.68 -27.93
CA ALA A 47 30.26 8.24 -27.57
C ALA A 47 30.22 6.74 -27.24
N GLN A 48 30.93 5.89 -28.00
CA GLN A 48 30.88 4.45 -27.77
C GLN A 48 31.47 4.03 -26.40
N GLU A 49 32.60 4.62 -26.00
CA GLU A 49 33.24 4.27 -24.71
C GLU A 49 32.41 4.78 -23.52
N CYS A 50 31.99 6.05 -23.57
CA CYS A 50 31.16 6.65 -22.52
C CYS A 50 29.80 5.95 -22.41
N PHE A 51 29.13 5.71 -23.54
CA PHE A 51 27.79 5.14 -23.55
C PHE A 51 27.75 3.73 -22.95
N ASN A 52 28.73 2.88 -23.27
CA ASN A 52 28.76 1.52 -22.74
C ASN A 52 28.78 1.47 -21.21
N VAL A 53 29.50 2.40 -20.57
CA VAL A 53 29.60 2.46 -19.11
C VAL A 53 28.34 3.04 -18.49
N TYR A 54 27.88 4.20 -18.95
CA TYR A 54 26.75 4.88 -18.30
C TYR A 54 25.39 4.28 -18.67
N SER A 55 25.22 3.66 -19.84
CA SER A 55 23.97 2.94 -20.16
C SER A 55 23.74 1.73 -19.25
N ALA A 56 24.82 1.01 -18.90
CA ALA A 56 24.75 -0.07 -17.93
C ALA A 56 24.36 0.46 -16.53
N GLY A 57 24.95 1.58 -16.10
CA GLY A 57 24.59 2.24 -14.84
C GLY A 57 23.14 2.71 -14.80
N ILE A 58 22.65 3.33 -15.87
CA ILE A 58 21.24 3.78 -15.99
C ILE A 58 20.28 2.59 -15.97
N THR A 59 20.65 1.48 -16.62
CA THR A 59 19.86 0.25 -16.58
C THR A 59 19.78 -0.31 -15.16
N ALA A 60 20.92 -0.38 -14.45
CA ALA A 60 20.95 -0.84 -13.06
C ALA A 60 20.14 0.06 -12.11
N ALA A 61 20.19 1.38 -12.30
CA ALA A 61 19.39 2.33 -11.54
C ALA A 61 17.88 2.13 -11.77
N ASN A 62 17.46 1.87 -13.02
CA ASN A 62 16.07 1.52 -13.36
C ASN A 62 15.64 0.21 -12.70
N GLU A 63 16.42 -0.87 -12.84
CA GLU A 63 16.09 -2.17 -12.26
C GLU A 63 15.96 -2.09 -10.73
N LYS A 64 16.86 -1.34 -10.08
CA LYS A 64 16.80 -1.08 -8.64
C LYS A 64 15.55 -0.29 -8.26
N TYR A 65 15.19 0.74 -9.01
CA TYR A 65 13.96 1.51 -8.78
C TYR A 65 12.72 0.62 -8.90
N GLU A 66 12.61 -0.16 -9.98
CA GLU A 66 11.49 -1.07 -10.19
C GLU A 66 11.36 -2.08 -9.05
N PHE A 67 12.48 -2.63 -8.60
CA PHE A 67 12.52 -3.57 -7.49
C PHE A 67 12.06 -2.94 -6.16
N GLU A 68 12.67 -1.81 -5.75
CA GLU A 68 12.33 -1.16 -4.48
C GLU A 68 10.89 -0.62 -4.50
N PHE A 69 10.43 -0.07 -5.62
CA PHE A 69 9.06 0.39 -5.76
C PHE A 69 8.05 -0.75 -5.65
N ALA A 70 8.32 -1.91 -6.28
CA ALA A 70 7.46 -3.09 -6.17
C ALA A 70 7.43 -3.61 -4.72
N LYS A 71 8.59 -3.64 -4.06
CA LYS A 71 8.70 -4.06 -2.66
C LYS A 71 7.85 -3.20 -1.72
N CYS A 72 7.74 -1.89 -1.94
CA CYS A 72 6.84 -1.03 -1.16
C CYS A 72 5.38 -1.51 -1.18
N ALA A 73 4.92 -2.05 -2.32
CA ALA A 73 3.57 -2.61 -2.42
C ALA A 73 3.43 -3.96 -1.69
N ASP A 74 4.45 -4.82 -1.79
CA ASP A 74 4.48 -6.11 -1.10
C ASP A 74 4.53 -5.93 0.42
N ASP A 75 5.35 -5.00 0.92
CA ASP A 75 5.46 -4.68 2.35
C ASP A 75 4.13 -4.13 2.90
N ALA A 76 3.42 -3.31 2.11
CA ALA A 76 2.09 -2.83 2.47
C ALA A 76 1.06 -3.97 2.52
N ALA A 77 1.09 -4.89 1.56
CA ALA A 77 0.21 -6.06 1.53
C ALA A 77 0.48 -7.00 2.73
N SER A 78 1.75 -7.27 3.04
CA SER A 78 2.13 -8.05 4.22
C SER A 78 1.69 -7.36 5.52
N SER A 79 1.79 -6.03 5.60
CA SER A 79 1.32 -5.28 6.76
C SER A 79 -0.20 -5.34 6.92
N LEU A 80 -0.95 -5.38 5.82
CA LEU A 80 -2.40 -5.58 5.83
C LEU A 80 -2.76 -6.98 6.35
N GLU A 81 -2.09 -8.03 5.86
CA GLU A 81 -2.30 -9.40 6.34
C GLU A 81 -1.99 -9.54 7.83
N ARG A 82 -0.90 -8.92 8.30
CA ARG A 82 -0.55 -8.88 9.72
C ARG A 82 -1.63 -8.19 10.54
N LEU A 83 -2.16 -7.06 10.08
CA LEU A 83 -3.24 -6.36 10.77
C LEU A 83 -4.49 -7.24 10.90
N GLU A 84 -4.88 -7.94 9.83
CA GLU A 84 -6.02 -8.87 9.87
C GLU A 84 -5.79 -10.01 10.87
N ALA A 85 -4.57 -10.54 10.94
CA ALA A 85 -4.20 -11.56 11.93
C ALA A 85 -4.23 -10.99 13.36
N GLU A 86 -3.72 -9.76 13.58
CA GLU A 86 -3.71 -9.09 14.88
C GLU A 86 -5.12 -8.94 15.47
N VAL A 87 -6.13 -8.63 14.64
CA VAL A 87 -7.52 -8.39 15.09
C VAL A 87 -8.44 -9.60 14.94
N ALA A 88 -7.93 -10.73 14.45
CA ALA A 88 -8.73 -11.93 14.20
C ALA A 88 -9.41 -12.45 15.47
N SER A 89 -8.70 -12.51 16.60
CA SER A 89 -9.26 -12.97 17.87
C SER A 89 -10.32 -12.01 18.42
N ASP A 90 -10.18 -10.71 18.21
CA ASP A 90 -11.19 -9.73 18.65
C ASP A 90 -12.47 -9.88 17.84
N ARG A 91 -12.34 -10.07 16.52
CA ARG A 91 -13.47 -10.37 15.62
C ARG A 91 -14.19 -11.66 16.04
N GLU A 92 -13.42 -12.69 16.38
CA GLU A 92 -13.97 -13.96 16.87
C GLU A 92 -14.75 -13.77 18.16
N ASN A 93 -14.21 -13.01 19.11
CA ASN A 93 -14.88 -12.73 20.38
C ASN A 93 -16.23 -12.00 20.17
N VAL A 94 -16.23 -10.96 19.31
CA VAL A 94 -17.48 -10.26 18.96
C VAL A 94 -18.49 -11.22 18.32
N ARG A 95 -18.04 -12.12 17.42
CA ARG A 95 -18.92 -13.12 16.82
C ARG A 95 -19.51 -14.06 17.87
N TYR A 96 -18.66 -14.61 18.73
CA TYR A 96 -19.07 -15.54 19.79
C TYR A 96 -20.08 -14.92 20.76
N GLU A 97 -19.84 -13.70 21.22
CA GLU A 97 -20.78 -13.00 22.11
C GLU A 97 -22.12 -12.73 21.41
N GLY A 98 -22.09 -12.32 20.12
CA GLY A 98 -23.29 -12.15 19.32
C GLY A 98 -24.10 -13.43 19.17
N GLU A 99 -23.44 -14.55 18.86
CA GLU A 99 -24.06 -15.87 18.78
C GLU A 99 -24.65 -16.31 20.14
N SER A 100 -23.94 -16.05 21.23
CA SER A 100 -24.41 -16.36 22.59
C SER A 100 -25.67 -15.58 22.97
N ILE A 101 -25.74 -14.29 22.63
CA ILE A 101 -26.94 -13.46 22.83
C ILE A 101 -28.12 -14.02 22.01
N CYS A 102 -27.90 -14.32 20.74
CA CYS A 102 -28.93 -14.89 19.87
C CYS A 102 -29.43 -16.25 20.38
N ALA A 103 -28.53 -17.10 20.87
CA ALA A 103 -28.87 -18.41 21.42
C ALA A 103 -29.77 -18.28 22.66
N ALA A 104 -29.43 -17.37 23.60
CA ALA A 104 -30.22 -17.15 24.80
C ALA A 104 -31.67 -16.72 24.47
N PHE A 105 -31.84 -15.77 23.54
CA PHE A 105 -33.19 -15.36 23.13
C PHE A 105 -33.93 -16.42 22.33
N THR A 106 -33.22 -17.25 21.56
CA THR A 106 -33.83 -18.38 20.84
C THR A 106 -34.32 -19.45 21.80
N GLU A 107 -33.57 -19.72 22.87
CA GLU A 107 -34.01 -20.65 23.92
C GLU A 107 -35.28 -20.15 24.63
N CYS A 108 -35.34 -18.86 24.95
CA CYS A 108 -36.53 -18.29 25.57
C CYS A 108 -37.75 -18.31 24.64
N ALA A 109 -37.55 -18.16 23.32
CA ALA A 109 -38.64 -18.24 22.34
C ALA A 109 -39.33 -19.60 22.31
N ALA A 110 -38.67 -20.66 22.77
CA ALA A 110 -39.19 -22.02 22.78
C ALA A 110 -39.99 -22.37 24.05
N LYS A 111 -40.17 -21.45 25.00
CA LYS A 111 -40.93 -21.70 26.24
C LYS A 111 -42.44 -21.56 25.99
N ASP A 112 -43.20 -22.61 26.29
CA ASP A 112 -44.67 -22.63 26.11
C ASP A 112 -45.43 -21.94 27.25
N SER A 113 -44.92 -22.05 28.49
CA SER A 113 -45.50 -21.42 29.68
C SER A 113 -45.27 -19.91 29.63
N SER A 114 -46.32 -19.10 29.82
CA SER A 114 -46.17 -17.64 29.85
C SER A 114 -45.26 -17.16 30.99
N SER A 115 -45.29 -17.83 32.14
CA SER A 115 -44.41 -17.47 33.27
C SER A 115 -42.95 -17.71 32.89
N ASP A 116 -42.63 -18.92 32.44
CA ASP A 116 -41.27 -19.35 32.07
C ASP A 116 -40.75 -18.54 30.87
N PHE A 117 -41.64 -18.20 29.93
CA PHE A 117 -41.32 -17.36 28.79
C PHE A 117 -40.86 -15.96 29.25
N PHE A 118 -41.67 -15.27 30.07
CA PHE A 118 -41.33 -13.92 30.52
C PHE A 118 -40.15 -13.90 31.49
N GLU A 119 -40.03 -14.88 32.37
CA GLU A 119 -38.90 -15.03 33.29
C GLU A 119 -37.59 -15.28 32.51
N CYS A 120 -37.59 -16.20 31.55
CA CYS A 120 -36.42 -16.46 30.70
C CYS A 120 -35.96 -15.20 29.96
N TYR A 121 -36.88 -14.47 29.32
CA TYR A 121 -36.51 -13.24 28.61
C TYR A 121 -36.01 -12.14 29.55
N LEU A 122 -36.53 -12.05 30.78
CA LEU A 122 -36.04 -11.11 31.78
C LEU A 122 -34.58 -11.40 32.15
N GLU A 123 -34.25 -12.66 32.41
CA GLU A 123 -32.89 -13.10 32.74
C GLU A 123 -31.95 -12.94 31.54
N ALA A 124 -32.33 -13.47 30.37
CA ALA A 124 -31.54 -13.37 29.15
C ALA A 124 -31.29 -11.92 28.76
N ALA A 125 -32.29 -11.02 28.86
CA ALA A 125 -32.09 -9.61 28.57
C ALA A 125 -31.12 -8.93 29.56
N GLY A 126 -31.16 -9.31 30.84
CA GLY A 126 -30.23 -8.83 31.85
C GLY A 126 -28.79 -9.25 31.55
N ASP A 127 -28.57 -10.53 31.26
CA ASP A 127 -27.24 -11.08 30.98
C ASP A 127 -26.64 -10.58 29.67
N THR A 128 -27.48 -10.43 28.63
CA THR A 128 -27.05 -10.00 27.30
C THR A 128 -26.73 -8.50 27.23
N LEU A 129 -27.20 -7.70 28.20
CA LEU A 129 -26.88 -6.28 28.27
C LEU A 129 -25.38 -6.05 28.43
N THR A 130 -24.74 -6.75 29.38
CA THR A 130 -23.30 -6.64 29.62
C THR A 130 -22.49 -7.06 28.39
N LYS A 131 -22.85 -8.21 27.79
CA LYS A 131 -22.23 -8.71 26.56
C LYS A 131 -22.34 -7.71 25.41
N SER A 132 -23.51 -7.09 25.26
CA SER A 132 -23.74 -6.07 24.22
C SER A 132 -22.87 -4.82 24.43
N LEU A 133 -22.68 -4.39 25.68
CA LEU A 133 -21.80 -3.27 26.03
C LEU A 133 -20.32 -3.61 25.78
N ASP A 134 -19.90 -4.83 26.10
CA ASP A 134 -18.54 -5.30 25.85
C ASP A 134 -18.26 -5.39 24.34
N MET A 135 -19.17 -5.98 23.57
CA MET A 135 -19.10 -6.00 22.10
C MET A 135 -19.01 -4.60 21.51
N GLN A 136 -19.85 -3.66 21.99
CA GLN A 136 -19.83 -2.28 21.52
C GLN A 136 -18.47 -1.63 21.80
N THR A 137 -17.96 -1.79 23.02
CA THR A 137 -16.68 -1.20 23.45
C THR A 137 -15.52 -1.76 22.64
N LEU A 138 -15.44 -3.09 22.55
CA LEU A 138 -14.40 -3.78 21.78
C LEU A 138 -14.45 -3.37 20.30
N SER A 139 -15.62 -3.42 19.68
CA SER A 139 -15.80 -3.07 18.26
C SER A 139 -15.41 -1.63 17.99
N LYS A 140 -15.82 -0.69 18.84
CA LYS A 140 -15.46 0.73 18.70
C LYS A 140 -13.95 0.93 18.77
N THR A 141 -13.31 0.38 19.80
CA THR A 141 -11.86 0.53 20.00
C THR A 141 -11.08 -0.13 18.86
N LYS A 142 -11.47 -1.34 18.44
CA LYS A 142 -10.78 -2.06 17.37
C LYS A 142 -11.01 -1.44 16.00
N MET A 143 -12.19 -0.89 15.74
CA MET A 143 -12.43 -0.14 14.51
C MET A 143 -11.57 1.13 14.42
N GLN A 144 -11.41 1.86 15.53
CA GLN A 144 -10.49 3.00 15.58
C GLN A 144 -9.03 2.56 15.33
N TYR A 145 -8.61 1.47 15.95
CA TYR A 145 -7.28 0.90 15.77
C TYR A 145 -7.02 0.49 14.31
N VAL A 146 -7.94 -0.28 13.70
CA VAL A 146 -7.83 -0.74 12.30
C VAL A 146 -7.76 0.45 11.35
N ASN A 147 -8.62 1.46 11.52
CA ASN A 147 -8.59 2.66 10.68
C ASN A 147 -7.25 3.40 10.77
N LEU A 148 -6.71 3.55 11.99
CA LEU A 148 -5.39 4.17 12.17
C LEU A 148 -4.31 3.35 11.47
N ARG A 149 -4.31 2.02 11.64
CA ARG A 149 -3.32 1.14 11.01
C ARG A 149 -3.42 1.16 9.48
N TYR A 150 -4.62 1.24 8.90
CA TYR A 150 -4.78 1.43 7.45
C TYR A 150 -4.17 2.74 6.97
N GLN A 151 -4.40 3.84 7.69
CA GLN A 151 -3.79 5.13 7.35
C GLN A 151 -2.26 5.07 7.43
N THR A 152 -1.71 4.42 8.45
CA THR A 152 -0.26 4.21 8.58
C THR A 152 0.29 3.36 7.43
N ILE A 153 -0.33 2.23 7.10
CA ILE A 153 0.13 1.36 5.99
C ILE A 153 0.16 2.11 4.66
N GLU A 154 -0.89 2.89 4.36
CA GLU A 154 -0.93 3.68 3.13
C GLU A 154 0.11 4.80 3.13
N TYR A 155 0.31 5.45 4.28
CA TYR A 155 1.37 6.44 4.44
C TYR A 155 2.75 5.84 4.22
N ASP A 156 3.06 4.70 4.84
CA ASP A 156 4.35 4.02 4.74
C ASP A 156 4.62 3.57 3.30
N LYS A 157 3.62 2.99 2.64
CA LYS A 157 3.69 2.63 1.21
C LYS A 157 4.04 3.84 0.34
N LYS A 158 3.34 4.95 0.54
CA LYS A 158 3.59 6.19 -0.21
C LYS A 158 4.98 6.74 0.08
N HIS A 159 5.38 6.80 1.34
CA HIS A 159 6.68 7.28 1.74
C HIS A 159 7.80 6.45 1.11
N CYS A 160 7.72 5.12 1.19
CA CYS A 160 8.65 4.19 0.55
C CYS A 160 8.74 4.41 -0.97
N ALA A 161 7.60 4.58 -1.64
CA ALA A 161 7.55 4.83 -3.08
C ALA A 161 8.19 6.19 -3.46
N ASP A 162 7.91 7.23 -2.67
CA ASP A 162 8.49 8.56 -2.85
C ASP A 162 10.02 8.54 -2.61
N GLU A 163 10.51 7.80 -1.61
CA GLU A 163 11.94 7.61 -1.35
C GLU A 163 12.63 6.86 -2.49
N SER A 164 12.02 5.79 -2.99
CA SER A 164 12.52 5.02 -4.14
C SER A 164 12.64 5.90 -5.38
N ALA A 165 11.62 6.71 -5.66
CA ALA A 165 11.64 7.65 -6.78
C ALA A 165 12.72 8.73 -6.60
N ASN A 166 12.85 9.30 -5.40
CA ASN A 166 13.89 10.28 -5.10
C ASN A 166 15.30 9.72 -5.26
N ALA A 167 15.52 8.47 -4.84
CA ALA A 167 16.79 7.78 -5.01
C ALA A 167 17.10 7.58 -6.50
N TYR A 168 16.13 7.08 -7.28
CA TYR A 168 16.25 6.91 -8.73
C TYR A 168 16.60 8.22 -9.45
N VAL A 169 15.92 9.31 -9.10
CA VAL A 169 16.17 10.64 -9.69
C VAL A 169 17.61 11.09 -9.42
N LYS A 170 18.07 11.03 -8.16
CA LYS A 170 19.44 11.44 -7.80
C LYS A 170 20.49 10.59 -8.51
N GLU A 171 20.28 9.28 -8.54
CA GLU A 171 21.19 8.33 -9.19
C GLU A 171 21.24 8.57 -10.70
N SER A 172 20.08 8.71 -11.35
CA SER A 172 19.97 8.98 -12.78
C SER A 172 20.56 10.33 -13.18
N THR A 173 20.25 11.40 -12.46
CA THR A 173 20.85 12.73 -12.70
C THR A 173 22.37 12.66 -12.62
N THR A 174 22.91 11.93 -11.64
CA THR A 174 24.36 11.74 -11.50
C THR A 174 24.93 11.00 -12.72
N LEU A 175 24.30 9.90 -13.14
CA LEU A 175 24.74 9.10 -14.29
C LEU A 175 24.69 9.90 -15.60
N TYR A 176 23.62 10.65 -15.85
CA TYR A 176 23.52 11.50 -17.03
C TYR A 176 24.53 12.65 -17.03
N SER A 177 24.76 13.27 -15.87
CA SER A 177 25.80 14.32 -15.73
C SER A 177 27.21 13.78 -15.98
N GLN A 178 27.51 12.58 -15.48
CA GLN A 178 28.80 11.92 -15.72
C GLN A 178 28.97 11.47 -17.17
N LEU A 179 27.89 11.04 -17.83
CA LEU A 179 27.87 10.74 -19.27
C LEU A 179 28.17 11.98 -20.10
N ASP A 180 27.45 13.08 -19.86
CA ASP A 180 27.71 14.38 -20.48
C ASP A 180 29.19 14.81 -20.32
N GLN A 181 29.72 14.72 -19.10
CA GLN A 181 31.12 15.06 -18.82
C GLN A 181 32.11 14.16 -19.57
N CYS A 182 31.81 12.86 -19.68
CA CYS A 182 32.62 11.92 -20.45
C CYS A 182 32.60 12.25 -21.94
N LEU A 183 31.44 12.60 -22.51
CA LEU A 183 31.35 13.00 -23.92
C LEU A 183 32.19 14.25 -24.21
N LYS A 184 32.16 15.24 -23.32
CA LYS A 184 32.94 16.47 -23.42
C LYS A 184 34.44 16.26 -23.26
N THR A 185 34.86 15.42 -22.31
CA THR A 185 36.28 15.33 -21.88
C THR A 185 37.00 14.06 -22.36
N GLY A 186 36.26 13.01 -22.67
CA GLY A 186 36.78 11.66 -22.92
C GLY A 186 37.19 10.90 -21.64
N VAL A 187 36.94 11.46 -20.45
CA VAL A 187 37.30 10.81 -19.18
C VAL A 187 36.11 10.02 -18.64
N VAL A 188 36.28 8.71 -18.53
CA VAL A 188 35.31 7.82 -17.87
C VAL A 188 35.48 7.88 -16.36
N VAL A 189 34.41 8.20 -15.65
CA VAL A 189 34.30 7.99 -14.21
C VAL A 189 33.45 6.75 -14.02
N THR A 190 34.01 5.69 -13.44
CA THR A 190 33.24 4.48 -13.16
C THR A 190 32.15 4.82 -12.16
N PRO A 191 30.86 4.61 -12.47
CA PRO A 191 29.80 4.78 -11.49
C PRO A 191 30.08 3.88 -10.29
N GLU A 192 29.87 4.39 -9.07
CA GLU A 192 29.95 3.55 -7.88
C GLU A 192 28.92 2.44 -8.01
N THR A 193 29.38 1.18 -7.99
CA THR A 193 28.50 0.02 -7.97
C THR A 193 27.80 0.03 -6.60
N PRO A 194 26.47 -0.15 -6.51
CA PRO A 194 25.82 -0.19 -5.22
C PRO A 194 26.39 -1.34 -4.40
N ASN A 195 27.10 -0.99 -3.33
CA ASN A 195 27.52 -1.94 -2.31
C ASN A 195 26.24 -2.44 -1.64
N PRO A 196 26.00 -3.76 -1.48
CA PRO A 196 24.86 -4.25 -0.74
C PRO A 196 25.02 -3.77 0.71
N THR A 197 24.27 -2.75 1.10
CA THR A 197 24.16 -2.36 2.51
C THR A 197 23.47 -3.50 3.22
N VAL A 198 24.28 -4.27 3.95
CA VAL A 198 23.86 -5.17 5.02
C VAL A 198 22.91 -4.39 5.91
N GLY A 199 21.66 -4.84 6.00
CA GLY A 199 20.64 -4.23 6.83
C GLY A 199 21.02 -4.37 8.29
N ASP A 200 21.37 -3.24 8.92
CA ASP A 200 21.31 -3.07 10.36
C ASP A 200 19.88 -2.63 10.68
N TYR A 201 19.01 -3.61 10.97
CA TYR A 201 17.74 -3.39 11.66
C TYR A 201 18.01 -3.59 13.16
N GLU A 202 18.11 -2.49 13.92
CA GLU A 202 17.87 -2.49 15.37
C GLU A 202 16.37 -2.40 15.67
#